data_AF-W5TE97-F1
#
_entry.id   AF-W5TE97-F1
#
_cell.length_a   1.000
_cell.length_b   1.000
_cell.length_c   1.000
_cell.angle_alpha   90.00
_cell.angle_beta   90.00
_cell.angle_gamma   90.00
#
_symmetry.space_group_name_H-M   'P 1'
#
loop_
_entity.id
_entity.type
_entity.pdbx_description
1 polymer ?
#
loop_
_entity_poly.entity_id
_entity_poly.type
_entity_poly.pdbx_seq_one_letter_code
_entity_poly.pdbx_strand_id
1 'polypeptide(L)'
;MLVMAPIAGCTSRLAVVPAIGRHSQTKFFGQGWSVRWQPTAFGWIDPDASTAPDWDAAQIRRLCRQLGYTLIWADTPTIRLIDRVRDADVDAVVLPTANHLDPLTINNLMHLADVELVCPRLSFARWSAVGVVG
;
A
#
# COMPACT_ATOMS: atom_id res chain seq x y z
N MET A 1 30.15 -4.45 -7.54
CA MET A 1 30.31 -5.08 -6.21
C MET A 1 28.93 -5.57 -5.80
N LEU A 2 28.67 -6.86 -6.02
CA LEU A 2 27.40 -7.53 -5.74
C LEU A 2 27.44 -8.07 -4.31
N VAL A 3 26.42 -7.78 -3.50
CA VAL A 3 26.22 -8.47 -2.22
C VAL A 3 25.24 -9.62 -2.46
N MET A 4 25.75 -10.84 -2.41
CA MET A 4 24.97 -12.08 -2.39
C MET A 4 24.69 -12.45 -0.94
N ALA A 5 23.41 -12.59 -0.57
CA ALA A 5 23.00 -13.28 0.65
C ALA A 5 22.45 -14.67 0.26
N PRO A 6 22.85 -15.76 0.94
CA PRO A 6 22.39 -17.09 0.59
C PRO A 6 20.95 -17.30 1.05
N ILE A 7 20.07 -17.64 0.11
CA ILE A 7 18.75 -18.21 0.40
C ILE A 7 18.93 -19.73 0.41
N ALA A 8 18.89 -20.31 1.60
CA ALA A 8 18.89 -21.75 1.75
C ALA A 8 17.52 -22.31 1.32
N GLY A 9 17.53 -23.10 0.24
CA GLY A 9 16.49 -24.06 -0.09
C GLY A 9 15.23 -23.51 -0.75
N CYS A 10 15.21 -23.39 -2.07
CA CYS A 10 14.24 -24.11 -2.90
C CYS A 10 14.52 -23.88 -4.39
N THR A 11 14.45 -24.98 -5.14
CA THR A 11 14.75 -25.13 -6.56
C THR A 11 13.87 -24.29 -7.47
N SER A 12 14.53 -23.46 -8.29
CA SER A 12 14.25 -23.17 -9.70
C SER A 12 12.79 -23.24 -10.17
N ARG A 13 12.12 -22.08 -10.15
CA ARG A 13 11.14 -21.72 -11.19
C ARG A 13 11.21 -20.22 -11.41
N LEU A 14 11.67 -19.81 -12.59
CA LEU A 14 11.71 -18.40 -13.00
C LEU A 14 10.31 -17.80 -12.87
N ALA A 15 10.12 -16.89 -11.91
CA ALA A 15 9.00 -15.97 -11.95
C ALA A 15 9.37 -14.85 -12.91
N VAL A 16 8.55 -14.65 -13.95
CA VAL A 16 8.60 -13.45 -14.78
C VAL A 16 8.18 -12.29 -13.89
N VAL A 17 9.15 -11.50 -13.42
CA VAL A 17 8.93 -10.28 -12.65
C VAL A 17 8.57 -9.16 -13.63
N PRO A 18 7.37 -8.55 -13.57
CA PRO A 18 7.08 -7.35 -14.34
C PRO A 18 7.99 -6.23 -13.85
N ALA A 19 8.69 -5.57 -14.78
CA ALA A 19 9.69 -4.54 -14.53
C ALA A 19 9.09 -3.19 -14.07
N ILE A 20 8.34 -3.20 -12.97
CA ILE A 20 8.02 -2.00 -12.19
C ILE A 20 8.46 -2.33 -10.77
N GLY A 21 9.57 -1.72 -10.34
CA GLY A 21 10.22 -1.99 -9.06
C GLY A 21 9.32 -1.73 -7.86
N ARG A 22 8.47 -2.69 -7.51
CA ARG A 22 7.73 -2.74 -6.25
C ARG A 22 8.12 -4.02 -5.54
N HIS A 23 8.75 -3.84 -4.39
CA HIS A 23 9.18 -4.88 -3.49
C HIS A 23 8.00 -5.79 -3.16
N SER A 24 7.91 -6.95 -3.82
CA SER A 24 7.00 -8.03 -3.43
C SER A 24 7.45 -8.52 -2.06
N GLN A 25 6.79 -8.05 -0.99
CA GLN A 25 7.16 -8.40 0.37
C GLN A 25 6.60 -9.78 0.75
N THR A 26 7.51 -10.68 1.10
CA THR A 26 7.23 -11.87 1.89
C THR A 26 6.90 -11.42 3.32
N LYS A 27 5.64 -11.53 3.77
CA LYS A 27 5.26 -11.26 5.16
C LYS A 27 5.25 -12.56 5.98
N PHE A 28 5.87 -12.52 7.16
CA PHE A 28 5.75 -13.58 8.17
C PHE A 28 4.48 -13.35 8.97
N PHE A 29 3.53 -14.28 8.86
CA PHE A 29 2.46 -14.42 9.86
C PHE A 29 2.94 -15.43 10.90
N GLY A 30 2.50 -15.35 12.16
CA GLY A 30 2.95 -16.18 13.29
C GLY A 30 2.77 -17.70 13.17
N GLN A 31 2.48 -18.22 11.97
CA GLN A 31 2.34 -19.64 11.60
C GLN A 31 3.04 -19.99 10.25
N GLY A 32 3.88 -19.12 9.69
CA GLY A 32 4.66 -19.39 8.47
C GLY A 32 4.71 -18.24 7.45
N TRP A 33 5.64 -18.34 6.50
CA TRP A 33 5.77 -17.40 5.37
C TRP A 33 4.54 -17.48 4.46
N SER A 34 3.71 -16.44 4.43
CA SER A 34 2.63 -16.33 3.46
C SER A 34 3.03 -15.29 2.41
N VAL A 35 3.39 -15.77 1.21
CA VAL A 35 3.55 -14.88 0.05
C VAL A 35 2.15 -14.39 -0.31
N ARG A 36 1.77 -13.17 0.10
CA ARG A 36 0.60 -12.51 -0.48
C ARG A 36 0.93 -12.25 -1.94
N TRP A 37 0.43 -13.11 -2.83
CA TRP A 37 0.69 -13.03 -4.26
C TRP A 37 0.03 -11.83 -4.94
N GLN A 38 -0.90 -11.17 -4.25
CA GLN A 38 -1.57 -9.98 -4.74
C GLN A 38 -1.46 -8.86 -3.70
N PRO A 39 -0.82 -7.73 -4.04
CA PRO A 39 -0.73 -6.62 -3.12
C PRO A 39 -2.12 -5.99 -2.93
N THR A 40 -2.37 -5.50 -1.73
CA THR A 40 -3.67 -4.95 -1.31
C THR A 40 -3.59 -3.45 -1.12
N ALA A 41 -4.62 -2.74 -1.59
CA ALA A 41 -4.76 -1.30 -1.44
C ALA A 41 -6.03 -0.97 -0.66
N PHE A 42 -5.94 0.00 0.23
CA PHE A 42 -7.08 0.54 0.97
C PHE A 42 -7.52 1.87 0.36
N GLY A 43 -8.76 1.93 -0.14
CA GLY A 43 -9.34 3.16 -0.68
C GLY A 43 -9.92 4.02 0.43
N TRP A 44 -9.54 5.29 0.48
CA TRP A 44 -10.10 6.26 1.42
C TRP A 44 -10.56 7.54 0.71
N ILE A 45 -11.76 7.99 1.05
CA ILE A 45 -12.34 9.25 0.60
C ILE A 45 -12.88 9.95 1.83
N ASP A 46 -12.36 11.14 2.11
CA ASP A 46 -12.95 12.02 3.11
C ASP A 46 -14.28 12.59 2.58
N PRO A 47 -15.43 12.32 3.25
CA PRO A 47 -16.73 12.81 2.82
C PRO A 47 -16.85 14.33 2.88
N ASP A 48 -16.09 15.02 3.73
CA ASP A 48 -16.16 16.47 3.88
C ASP A 48 -15.33 17.20 2.81
N ALA A 49 -14.29 16.54 2.29
CA ALA A 49 -13.41 17.09 1.26
C ALA A 49 -13.88 16.78 -0.18
N SER A 50 -14.71 15.74 -0.37
CA SER A 50 -15.14 15.31 -1.70
C SER A 50 -16.45 15.98 -2.14
N THR A 51 -16.42 16.62 -3.30
CA THR A 51 -17.63 17.14 -3.97
C THR A 51 -18.31 16.08 -4.86
N ALA A 52 -17.60 14.99 -5.20
CA ALA A 52 -18.06 13.97 -6.14
C ALA A 52 -17.53 12.57 -5.74
N PRO A 53 -18.03 11.97 -4.65
CA PRO A 53 -17.47 10.74 -4.08
C PRO A 53 -17.50 9.54 -5.03
N ASP A 54 -18.53 9.42 -5.88
CA ASP A 54 -18.61 8.36 -6.88
C ASP A 54 -17.53 8.48 -7.96
N TRP A 55 -17.21 9.71 -8.36
CA TRP A 55 -16.13 9.98 -9.32
C TRP A 55 -14.78 9.66 -8.70
N ASP A 56 -14.54 10.12 -7.48
CA ASP A 56 -13.31 9.83 -6.73
C ASP A 56 -13.11 8.32 -6.53
N ALA A 57 -14.19 7.60 -6.18
CA ALA A 57 -14.15 6.15 -6.06
C ALA A 57 -13.84 5.45 -7.39
N ALA A 58 -14.39 5.93 -8.50
CA ALA A 58 -14.08 5.43 -9.83
C ALA A 58 -12.60 5.66 -10.20
N GLN A 59 -12.04 6.82 -9.87
CA GLN A 59 -10.63 7.13 -10.09
C GLN A 59 -9.71 6.21 -9.26
N ILE A 60 -10.00 6.02 -7.97
CA ILE A 60 -9.24 5.09 -7.11
C ILE A 60 -9.30 3.66 -7.66
N ARG A 61 -10.48 3.18 -8.05
CA ARG A 61 -10.67 1.83 -8.64
C ARG A 61 -9.83 1.67 -9.91
N ARG A 62 -9.83 2.68 -10.78
CA ARG A 62 -9.04 2.68 -12.01
C ARG A 62 -7.55 2.61 -11.70
N LEU A 63 -7.06 3.43 -10.77
CA LEU A 63 -5.65 3.44 -10.38
C LEU A 63 -5.22 2.08 -9.79
N CYS A 64 -5.99 1.52 -8.85
CA CYS A 64 -5.67 0.23 -8.25
C CYS A 64 -5.56 -0.88 -9.29
N ARG A 65 -6.51 -0.95 -10.23
CA ARG A 65 -6.48 -1.90 -11.35
C ARG A 65 -5.25 -1.72 -12.24
N GLN A 66 -4.86 -0.48 -12.52
CA GLN A 66 -3.66 -0.19 -13.31
C GLN A 66 -2.36 -0.59 -12.60
N LEU A 67 -2.34 -0.56 -11.26
CA LEU A 67 -1.16 -0.92 -10.47
C LEU A 67 -1.14 -2.39 -10.03
N GLY A 68 -2.24 -3.13 -10.25
CA GLY A 68 -2.36 -4.53 -9.87
C GLY A 68 -2.71 -4.75 -8.39
N TYR A 69 -3.28 -3.74 -7.73
CA TYR A 69 -3.74 -3.86 -6.34
C TYR A 69 -5.16 -4.42 -6.28
N THR A 70 -5.39 -5.31 -5.30
CA THR A 70 -6.73 -5.66 -4.85
C THR A 70 -7.24 -4.57 -3.89
N LEU A 71 -8.29 -3.87 -4.31
CA LEU A 71 -8.84 -2.73 -3.57
C LEU A 71 -9.82 -3.18 -2.47
N ILE A 72 -9.58 -2.71 -1.26
CA ILE A 72 -10.43 -2.86 -0.07
C ILE A 72 -11.06 -1.50 0.24
N TRP A 73 -12.37 -1.46 0.44
CA TRP A 73 -13.11 -0.27 0.87
C TRP A 73 -13.46 -0.36 2.35
N ALA A 74 -13.53 0.80 3.01
CA ALA A 74 -13.90 0.88 4.41
C ALA A 74 -15.42 1.08 4.54
N ASP A 75 -16.15 0.06 4.96
CA ASP A 75 -17.63 0.11 5.02
C ASP A 75 -18.18 0.74 6.31
N THR A 76 -17.35 1.07 7.31
CA THR A 76 -17.83 1.45 8.65
C THR A 76 -17.26 2.80 9.13
N PRO A 77 -18.09 3.76 9.57
CA PRO A 77 -17.64 5.12 9.89
C PRO A 77 -16.98 5.29 11.27
N THR A 78 -16.95 4.27 12.13
CA THR A 78 -16.74 4.47 13.58
C THR A 78 -15.26 4.54 14.03
N ILE A 79 -14.33 3.92 13.31
CA ILE A 79 -12.92 3.77 13.73
C ILE A 79 -12.03 4.77 12.96
N ARG A 80 -10.96 5.30 13.57
CA ARG A 80 -10.01 6.22 12.89
C ARG A 80 -9.31 5.52 11.73
N LEU A 81 -8.99 6.25 10.65
CA LEU A 81 -8.35 5.68 9.44
C LEU A 81 -7.08 4.90 9.76
N ILE A 82 -6.21 5.44 10.62
CA ILE A 82 -4.94 4.82 11.01
C ILE A 82 -5.16 3.41 11.61
N ASP A 83 -6.14 3.28 12.50
CA ASP A 83 -6.43 2.00 13.16
C ASP A 83 -6.95 0.98 12.13
N ARG A 84 -7.78 1.41 11.16
CA ARG A 84 -8.25 0.52 10.09
C ARG A 84 -7.11 0.04 9.18
N VAL A 85 -6.19 0.93 8.81
CA VAL A 85 -5.04 0.57 7.97
C VAL A 85 -4.12 -0.39 8.72
N ARG A 86 -3.95 -0.17 10.04
CA ARG A 86 -3.19 -1.06 10.91
C ARG A 86 -3.85 -2.44 11.03
N ASP A 87 -5.15 -2.50 11.25
CA ASP A 87 -5.91 -3.75 11.40
C ASP A 87 -5.99 -4.53 10.08
N ALA A 88 -6.14 -3.82 8.96
CA ALA A 88 -6.23 -4.43 7.63
C ALA A 88 -4.86 -4.91 7.08
N ASP A 89 -3.75 -4.43 7.65
CA ASP A 89 -2.37 -4.77 7.24
C ASP A 89 -2.15 -4.67 5.72
N VAL A 90 -2.62 -3.57 5.12
CA VAL A 90 -2.56 -3.32 3.68
C VAL A 90 -1.17 -2.88 3.22
N ASP A 91 -0.90 -3.05 1.92
CA ASP A 91 0.38 -2.66 1.33
C ASP A 91 0.40 -1.19 0.91
N ALA A 92 -0.75 -0.65 0.50
CA ALA A 92 -0.90 0.75 0.11
C ALA A 92 -2.24 1.34 0.58
N VAL A 93 -2.26 2.66 0.78
CA VAL A 93 -3.46 3.48 0.96
C VAL A 93 -3.59 4.39 -0.25
N VAL A 94 -4.77 4.43 -0.87
CA VAL A 94 -5.02 5.16 -2.11
C VAL A 94 -6.06 6.24 -1.88
N LEU A 95 -5.73 7.48 -2.26
CA LEU A 95 -6.53 8.69 -2.03
C LEU A 95 -6.77 9.42 -3.35
N PRO A 96 -7.89 10.17 -3.50
CA PRO A 96 -8.14 10.94 -4.71
C PRO A 96 -7.13 12.07 -4.86
N THR A 97 -6.92 12.85 -3.80
CA THR A 97 -6.00 13.99 -3.72
C THR A 97 -5.39 14.09 -2.32
N ALA A 98 -4.35 14.91 -2.15
CA ALA A 98 -3.74 15.14 -0.83
C ALA A 98 -4.69 15.88 0.15
N ASN A 99 -5.72 16.57 -0.35
CA ASN A 99 -6.63 17.35 0.49
C ASN A 99 -7.61 16.50 1.32
N HIS A 100 -7.69 15.19 1.07
CA HIS A 100 -8.54 14.29 1.85
C HIS A 100 -7.92 13.88 3.18
N LEU A 101 -6.66 14.25 3.46
CA LEU A 101 -6.00 13.97 4.73
C LEU A 101 -5.11 15.15 5.12
N ASP A 102 -5.04 15.42 6.42
CA ASP A 102 -4.05 16.34 6.93
C ASP A 102 -2.62 15.77 6.77
N PRO A 103 -1.59 16.63 6.64
CA PRO A 103 -0.22 16.19 6.46
C PRO A 103 0.32 15.26 7.57
N LEU A 104 -0.15 15.41 8.81
CA LEU A 104 0.27 14.56 9.93
C LEU A 104 -0.32 13.15 9.80
N THR A 105 -1.56 13.02 9.34
CA THR A 105 -2.17 11.72 9.05
C THR A 105 -1.47 11.03 7.88
N ILE A 106 -1.09 11.75 6.82
CA ILE A 106 -0.27 11.18 5.73
C ILE A 106 1.07 10.69 6.27
N ASN A 107 1.74 11.47 7.13
CA ASN A 107 2.98 11.05 7.78
C ASN A 107 2.80 9.76 8.59
N ASN A 108 1.73 9.67 9.37
CA ASN A 108 1.41 8.47 10.15
C ASN A 108 1.12 7.26 9.26
N LEU A 109 0.49 7.44 8.11
CA LEU A 109 0.26 6.37 7.13
C LEU A 109 1.55 5.85 6.51
N MET A 110 2.51 6.73 6.22
CA MET A 110 3.82 6.33 5.68
C MET A 110 4.62 5.43 6.64
N HIS A 111 4.28 5.41 7.94
CA HIS A 111 4.85 4.44 8.87
C HIS A 111 4.26 3.03 8.72
N LEU A 112 3.10 2.88 8.08
CA LEU A 112 2.34 1.63 8.00
C LEU A 112 2.33 1.05 6.58
N ALA A 113 2.05 1.88 5.58
CA ALA A 113 1.81 1.49 4.19
C ALA A 113 2.32 2.55 3.20
N ASP A 114 2.42 2.18 1.92
CA ASP A 114 2.64 3.15 0.85
C ASP A 114 1.40 4.07 0.73
N VAL A 115 1.57 5.33 0.33
CA VAL A 115 0.47 6.26 0.08
C VAL A 115 0.47 6.67 -1.39
N GLU A 116 -0.62 6.38 -2.09
CA GLU A 116 -0.80 6.67 -3.52
C GLU A 116 -1.92 7.71 -3.71
N LEU A 117 -1.62 8.78 -4.44
CA LEU A 117 -2.57 9.81 -4.82
C LEU A 117 -2.97 9.67 -6.29
N VAL A 118 -4.24 9.86 -6.61
CA VAL A 118 -4.73 9.83 -7.99
C VAL A 118 -4.37 11.12 -8.73
N CYS A 119 -4.73 12.29 -8.21
CA CYS A 119 -4.55 13.58 -8.86
C CYS A 119 -4.13 14.71 -7.89
N PRO A 120 -2.95 15.34 -8.10
CA PRO A 120 -1.87 14.90 -8.99
C PRO A 120 -1.37 13.52 -8.60
N ARG A 121 -0.93 12.72 -9.58
CA ARG A 121 -0.45 11.36 -9.31
C ARG A 121 0.88 11.41 -8.56
N LEU A 122 0.87 10.99 -7.30
CA LEU A 122 2.03 10.96 -6.42
C LEU A 122 2.05 9.64 -5.65
N SER A 123 3.24 9.08 -5.45
CA SER A 123 3.44 7.86 -4.68
C SER A 123 4.47 8.15 -3.60
N PHE A 124 4.08 7.92 -2.35
CA PHE A 124 4.95 8.02 -1.18
C PHE A 124 5.19 6.61 -0.67
N ALA A 125 6.42 6.14 -0.79
CA ALA A 125 6.79 4.86 -0.22
C ALA A 125 6.71 4.92 1.31
N ARG A 126 6.26 3.83 1.93
CA ARG A 126 6.42 3.58 3.36
C ARG A 126 7.85 3.87 3.74
N TRP A 127 8.04 4.47 4.92
CA TRP A 127 9.36 4.59 5.51
C TRP A 127 9.91 3.20 5.75
N SER A 128 10.79 2.77 4.86
CA SER A 128 11.64 1.63 5.15
C SER A 128 12.60 2.11 6.22
N ALA A 129 12.45 1.58 7.43
CA ALA A 129 13.53 1.61 8.40
C ALA A 129 14.67 0.75 7.84
N VAL A 130 15.36 1.24 6.80
CA VAL A 130 16.72 0.81 6.49
C VAL A 130 17.53 1.31 7.66
N GLY A 131 17.57 0.48 8.70
CA GLY A 131 18.50 0.63 9.79
C GLY A 131 19.89 0.59 9.16
N VAL A 132 20.57 1.74 9.17
CA VAL A 132 22.03 1.74 9.25
C VAL A 132 22.33 1.06 10.59
N VAL A 133 22.56 -0.25 10.55
CA VAL A 133 23.31 -0.94 11.60
C VAL A 133 24.74 -0.43 11.48
N GLY A 134 25.05 0.60 12.26
CA GLY A 134 26.42 1.00 12.57
C GLY A 134 27.02 0.10 13.64
#